data_AF-A0A1R4GG80-F1
#
_entry.id   AF-A0A1R4GG80-F1
#
_cell.length_a   1.000
_cell.length_b   1.000
_cell.length_c   1.000
_cell.angle_alpha   90.00
_cell.angle_beta   90.00
_cell.angle_gamma   90.00
#
_symmetry.space_group_name_H-M   'P 1'
#
loop_
_entity.id
_entity.type
_entity.pdbx_description
1 polymer ?
#
loop_
_entity_poly.entity_id
_entity_poly.type
_entity_poly.pdbx_seq_one_letter_code
_entity_poly.pdbx_strand_id
1 'polypeptide(L)'
;MENYPGHGELTIEESVTEVDTEVFYNLAGPVASSAMDDAQSVHGCSWGYGWEFVTWQWVVELDDEGLHALINGLRGDDGLTETSLNGVPVFEYEVPGGVHDTATIVYAFLDNVWIALVHGSDEMIADTIETLMAANPGLGAS
;
A
#
# COMPACT_ATOMS: atom_id res chain seq x y z
N MET A 1 25.23 -3.40 28.75
CA MET A 1 25.97 -3.32 27.47
C MET A 1 26.57 -4.70 27.24
N GLU A 2 25.86 -5.55 26.51
CA GLU A 2 26.40 -6.81 26.01
C GLU A 2 26.60 -6.66 24.50
N ASN A 3 27.85 -6.74 24.07
CA ASN A 3 28.26 -6.75 22.67
C ASN A 3 28.10 -8.18 22.14
N TYR A 4 27.23 -8.38 21.16
CA TYR A 4 27.22 -9.58 20.33
C TYR A 4 28.15 -9.34 19.12
N PRO A 5 29.27 -10.07 18.98
CA PRO A 5 30.14 -9.95 17.81
C PRO A 5 29.62 -10.88 16.72
N GLY A 6 29.11 -10.34 15.62
CA GLY A 6 28.70 -11.17 14.49
C GLY A 6 27.92 -10.52 13.36
N HIS A 7 27.28 -9.37 13.60
CA HIS A 7 26.63 -8.63 12.53
C HIS A 7 27.50 -7.42 12.19
N GLY A 8 28.19 -7.50 11.05
CA GLY A 8 28.65 -6.28 10.39
C GLY A 8 27.46 -5.35 10.26
N GLU A 9 27.70 -4.06 10.42
CA GLU A 9 26.73 -3.00 10.19
C GLU A 9 26.14 -3.24 8.79
N LEU A 10 24.93 -3.79 8.72
CA LEU A 10 24.29 -4.19 7.48
C LEU A 10 23.85 -2.89 6.82
N THR A 11 24.71 -2.32 6.00
CA THR A 11 24.34 -1.25 5.08
C THR A 11 23.53 -1.93 3.98
N ILE A 12 22.24 -2.17 4.23
CA ILE A 12 21.31 -2.43 3.13
C ILE A 12 21.25 -1.09 2.38
N GLU A 13 21.93 -1.00 1.25
CA GLU A 13 21.49 -0.05 0.23
C GLU A 13 20.13 -0.57 -0.22
N GLU A 14 19.05 -0.19 0.48
CA GLU A 14 17.68 -0.49 0.07
C GLU A 14 17.45 0.22 -1.26
N SER A 15 17.68 -0.49 -2.36
CA SER A 15 17.44 0.06 -3.69
C SER A 15 15.95 0.08 -3.93
N VAL A 16 15.34 1.25 -3.82
CA VAL A 16 13.98 1.49 -4.33
C VAL A 16 14.00 1.26 -5.84
N THR A 17 13.11 0.39 -6.31
CA THR A 17 13.00 0.02 -7.73
C THR A 17 11.63 0.43 -8.25
N GLU A 18 11.56 1.14 -9.37
CA GLU A 18 10.28 1.39 -10.04
C GLU A 18 9.69 0.08 -10.57
N VAL A 19 8.39 -0.10 -10.41
CA VAL A 19 7.65 -1.30 -10.84
C VAL A 19 6.41 -0.92 -11.64
N ASP A 20 5.97 -1.85 -12.48
CA ASP A 20 4.66 -1.77 -13.12
C ASP A 20 3.55 -2.31 -12.20
N THR A 21 2.36 -2.56 -12.75
CA THR A 21 1.18 -3.05 -12.02
C THR A 21 1.00 -4.57 -12.07
N GLU A 22 1.95 -5.34 -12.62
CA GLU A 22 1.78 -6.79 -12.79
C GLU A 22 1.56 -7.51 -11.46
N VAL A 23 2.39 -7.21 -10.45
CA VAL A 23 2.26 -7.77 -9.09
C VAL A 23 0.93 -7.38 -8.47
N PHE A 24 0.51 -6.12 -8.65
CA PHE A 24 -0.77 -5.64 -8.16
C PHE A 24 -1.93 -6.47 -8.73
N TYR A 25 -2.02 -6.66 -10.05
CA TYR A 25 -3.13 -7.41 -10.67
C TYR A 25 -3.18 -8.88 -10.27
N ASN A 26 -2.06 -9.48 -9.90
CA ASN A 26 -2.01 -10.87 -9.45
C ASN A 26 -2.63 -11.07 -8.05
N LEU A 27 -2.70 -10.01 -7.26
CA LEU A 27 -3.09 -10.05 -5.84
C LEU A 27 -4.36 -9.24 -5.54
N ALA A 28 -4.66 -8.24 -6.37
CA ALA A 28 -5.79 -7.37 -6.23
C ALA A 28 -7.11 -8.06 -6.57
N GLY A 29 -8.16 -7.74 -5.80
CA GLY A 29 -9.53 -8.12 -6.12
C GLY A 29 -10.06 -7.39 -7.37
N PRO A 30 -11.17 -7.87 -7.97
CA PRO A 30 -11.69 -7.33 -9.23
C PRO A 30 -12.09 -5.86 -9.15
N VAL A 31 -12.56 -5.38 -7.99
CA VAL A 31 -12.92 -3.98 -7.77
C VAL A 31 -11.68 -3.08 -7.87
N ALA A 32 -10.61 -3.44 -7.18
CA ALA A 32 -9.37 -2.67 -7.17
C ALA A 32 -8.64 -2.76 -8.53
N SER A 33 -8.65 -3.92 -9.19
CA SER A 33 -8.14 -4.09 -10.55
C SER A 33 -8.86 -3.21 -11.57
N SER A 34 -10.20 -3.14 -11.50
CA SER A 34 -10.98 -2.25 -12.38
C SER A 34 -10.65 -0.79 -12.14
N ALA A 35 -10.50 -0.36 -10.89
CA ALA A 35 -10.13 1.02 -10.58
C ALA A 35 -8.71 1.36 -11.06
N MET A 36 -7.77 0.42 -10.98
CA MET A 36 -6.41 0.59 -11.51
C MET A 36 -6.42 0.82 -13.03
N ASP A 37 -7.31 0.15 -13.78
CA ASP A 37 -7.46 0.35 -15.24
C ASP A 37 -7.96 1.77 -15.59
N ASP A 38 -8.73 2.39 -14.70
CA ASP A 38 -9.33 3.73 -14.88
C ASP A 38 -8.46 4.86 -14.29
N ALA A 39 -7.27 4.54 -13.76
CA ALA A 39 -6.37 5.50 -13.14
C ALA A 39 -5.89 6.60 -14.09
N GLN A 40 -5.85 7.85 -13.60
CA GLN A 40 -5.28 8.98 -14.32
C GLN A 40 -3.76 8.96 -14.31
N SER A 41 -3.17 8.49 -13.20
CA SER A 41 -1.75 8.27 -13.04
C SER A 41 -1.48 7.11 -12.08
N VAL A 42 -0.38 6.40 -12.32
CA VAL A 42 0.08 5.28 -11.47
C VAL A 42 1.60 5.38 -11.33
N HIS A 43 2.07 5.39 -10.10
CA HIS A 43 3.49 5.36 -9.76
C HIS A 43 3.77 4.21 -8.79
N GLY A 44 4.47 3.19 -9.28
CA GLY A 44 4.81 1.99 -8.51
C GLY A 44 6.27 1.95 -8.09
N CYS A 45 6.53 1.55 -6.85
CA CYS A 45 7.87 1.23 -6.38
C CYS A 45 7.89 -0.03 -5.52
N SER A 46 9.07 -0.66 -5.42
CA SER A 46 9.34 -1.75 -4.51
C SER A 46 10.67 -1.56 -3.79
N TRP A 47 10.75 -2.09 -2.57
CA TRP A 47 11.98 -2.11 -1.78
C TRP A 47 12.00 -3.36 -0.91
N GLY A 48 13.19 -3.78 -0.49
CA GLY A 48 13.33 -4.86 0.47
C GLY A 48 12.86 -4.41 1.85
N TYR A 49 12.13 -5.26 2.56
CA TYR A 49 11.74 -5.02 3.95
C TYR A 49 12.05 -6.27 4.78
N GLY A 50 13.00 -6.14 5.71
CA GLY A 50 13.53 -7.29 6.44
C GLY A 50 14.37 -8.23 5.56
N TRP A 51 14.59 -9.47 6.02
CA TRP A 51 15.52 -10.41 5.37
C TRP A 51 14.90 -11.20 4.22
N GLU A 52 13.58 -11.34 4.17
CA GLU A 52 12.88 -12.25 3.24
C GLU A 52 11.72 -11.59 2.47
N PHE A 53 11.34 -10.35 2.80
CA PHE A 53 10.19 -9.71 2.17
C PHE A 53 10.60 -8.57 1.24
N VAL A 54 9.82 -8.43 0.18
CA VAL A 54 9.78 -7.25 -0.68
C VAL A 54 8.43 -6.61 -0.45
N THR A 55 8.42 -5.30 -0.28
CA THR A 55 7.20 -4.50 -0.23
C THR A 55 7.01 -3.83 -1.57
N TRP A 56 5.76 -3.80 -2.04
CA TRP A 56 5.38 -3.05 -3.23
C TRP A 56 4.35 -1.99 -2.87
N GLN A 57 4.54 -0.79 -3.37
CA GLN A 57 3.61 0.32 -3.20
C GLN A 57 3.25 0.92 -4.55
N TRP A 58 1.97 1.25 -4.72
CA TRP A 58 1.48 2.09 -5.80
C TRP A 58 0.80 3.32 -5.23
N VAL A 59 1.12 4.48 -5.78
CA VAL A 59 0.37 5.73 -5.60
C VAL A 59 -0.41 5.95 -6.88
N VAL A 60 -1.73 6.02 -6.75
CA VAL A 60 -2.69 6.02 -7.84
C VAL A 60 -3.58 7.24 -7.72
N GLU A 61 -3.70 8.02 -8.79
CA GLU A 61 -4.68 9.12 -8.85
C GLU A 61 -5.90 8.65 -9.64
N LEU A 62 -7.07 8.83 -9.03
CA LEU A 62 -8.37 8.60 -9.65
C LEU A 62 -9.12 9.93 -9.75
N ASP A 63 -10.14 9.98 -10.62
CA ASP A 63 -11.14 11.04 -10.48
C ASP A 63 -12.09 10.75 -9.31
N ASP A 64 -12.85 11.77 -8.89
CA ASP A 64 -13.74 11.67 -7.74
C ASP A 64 -14.78 10.55 -7.90
N GLU A 65 -15.24 10.28 -9.12
CA GLU A 65 -16.22 9.22 -9.40
C GLU A 65 -15.59 7.83 -9.24
N GLY A 66 -14.42 7.60 -9.83
CA GLY A 66 -13.67 6.35 -9.73
C GLY A 66 -13.25 6.03 -8.31
N LEU A 67 -12.79 7.04 -7.55
CA LEU A 67 -12.42 6.86 -6.15
C LEU A 67 -13.63 6.47 -5.28
N HIS A 68 -14.75 7.18 -5.42
CA HIS A 68 -15.98 6.83 -4.69
C HIS A 68 -16.49 5.45 -5.06
N ALA A 69 -16.42 5.07 -6.35
CA ALA A 69 -16.81 3.74 -6.80
C ALA A 69 -15.93 2.65 -6.18
N LEU A 70 -14.60 2.86 -6.15
CA LEU A 70 -13.64 1.96 -5.51
C LEU A 70 -13.94 1.80 -4.02
N ILE A 71 -14.00 2.90 -3.24
CA ILE A 71 -14.25 2.85 -1.79
C ILE A 71 -15.57 2.15 -1.48
N ASN A 72 -16.65 2.48 -2.21
CA ASN A 72 -17.95 1.83 -2.00
C ASN A 72 -17.93 0.35 -2.37
N GLY A 73 -17.18 -0.02 -3.41
CA GLY A 73 -16.97 -1.42 -3.78
C GLY A 73 -16.23 -2.20 -2.68
N LEU A 74 -15.18 -1.62 -2.11
CA LEU A 74 -14.41 -2.23 -1.01
C LEU A 74 -15.25 -2.38 0.27
N ARG A 75 -16.07 -1.38 0.62
CA ARG A 75 -17.02 -1.46 1.75
C ARG A 75 -18.08 -2.55 1.59
N GLY A 76 -18.35 -2.97 0.35
CA GLY A 76 -19.28 -4.04 0.04
C GLY A 76 -18.66 -5.44 0.13
N ASP A 77 -17.36 -5.55 0.39
CA ASP A 77 -16.64 -6.83 0.47
C ASP A 77 -16.44 -7.25 1.93
N ASP A 78 -17.13 -8.33 2.33
CA ASP A 78 -17.04 -8.90 3.68
C ASP A 78 -15.65 -9.48 4.03
N GLY A 79 -14.76 -9.63 3.03
CA GLY A 79 -13.39 -10.10 3.21
C GLY A 79 -12.39 -9.00 3.59
N LEU A 80 -12.81 -7.74 3.57
CA LEU A 80 -11.96 -6.59 3.89
C LEU A 80 -12.31 -6.01 5.26
N THR A 81 -11.28 -5.57 5.98
CA THR A 81 -11.43 -4.83 7.23
C THR A 81 -11.22 -3.34 6.96
N GLU A 82 -12.25 -2.51 7.16
CA GLU A 82 -12.13 -1.05 7.11
C GLU A 82 -11.73 -0.51 8.49
N THR A 83 -10.67 0.29 8.53
CA THR A 83 -10.19 1.04 9.70
C THR A 83 -9.98 2.50 9.30
N SER A 84 -9.43 3.30 10.23
CA SER A 84 -8.96 4.64 9.90
C SER A 84 -7.64 4.93 10.60
N LEU A 85 -6.68 5.45 9.85
CA LEU A 85 -5.38 5.90 10.34
C LEU A 85 -5.25 7.38 10.05
N ASN A 86 -5.04 8.20 11.08
CA ASN A 86 -4.96 9.66 10.96
C ASN A 86 -6.15 10.31 10.21
N GLY A 87 -7.35 9.71 10.31
CA GLY A 87 -8.57 10.19 9.63
C GLY A 87 -8.69 9.73 8.18
N VAL A 88 -7.70 9.01 7.65
CA VAL A 88 -7.69 8.43 6.30
C VAL A 88 -8.40 7.07 6.36
N PRO A 89 -9.38 6.78 5.49
CA PRO A 89 -9.94 5.44 5.35
C PRO A 89 -8.87 4.45 4.90
N VAL A 90 -8.79 3.31 5.60
CA VAL A 90 -7.84 2.24 5.30
C VAL A 90 -8.59 0.92 5.21
N PHE A 91 -8.27 0.12 4.20
CA PHE A 91 -8.85 -1.21 4.00
C PHE A 91 -7.72 -2.23 3.95
N GLU A 92 -7.85 -3.30 4.72
CA GLU A 92 -6.88 -4.37 4.78
C GLU A 92 -7.52 -5.72 4.49
N TYR A 93 -6.79 -6.57 3.77
CA TYR A 93 -7.11 -7.98 3.62
C TYR A 93 -5.87 -8.82 3.36
N GLU A 94 -6.02 -10.11 3.59
CA GLU A 94 -4.98 -11.11 3.41
C GLU A 94 -5.28 -11.96 2.17
N VAL A 95 -4.27 -12.16 1.32
CA VAL A 95 -4.33 -13.12 0.21
C VAL A 95 -3.35 -14.27 0.40
N PRO A 96 -3.72 -15.51 0.03
CA PRO A 96 -2.79 -16.62 0.06
C PRO A 96 -1.58 -16.38 -0.87
N GLY A 97 -0.38 -16.27 -0.30
CA GLY A 97 0.90 -16.10 -0.98
C GLY A 97 1.67 -17.42 -1.08
N GLY A 98 1.31 -18.26 -2.05
CA GLY A 98 2.04 -19.51 -2.29
C GLY A 98 2.02 -20.50 -1.11
N VAL A 99 3.09 -21.30 -0.95
CA VAL A 99 3.07 -22.50 -0.08
C VAL A 99 3.22 -22.18 1.41
N HIS A 100 3.71 -20.98 1.78
CA HIS A 100 4.00 -20.64 3.18
C HIS A 100 3.73 -19.19 3.60
N ASP A 101 3.38 -18.27 2.71
CA ASP A 101 3.18 -16.87 3.08
C ASP A 101 1.75 -16.40 2.82
N THR A 102 1.29 -15.49 3.67
CA THR A 102 0.10 -14.69 3.42
C THR A 102 0.60 -13.30 3.04
N ALA A 103 0.10 -12.73 1.94
CA ALA A 103 0.39 -11.35 1.62
C ALA A 103 -0.71 -10.46 2.18
N THR A 104 -0.33 -9.53 3.06
CA THR A 104 -1.23 -8.48 3.52
C THR A 104 -1.27 -7.36 2.49
N ILE A 105 -2.48 -6.97 2.09
CA ILE A 105 -2.74 -5.88 1.17
C ILE A 105 -3.46 -4.78 1.91
N VAL A 106 -2.93 -3.57 1.82
CA VAL A 106 -3.45 -2.38 2.48
C VAL A 106 -3.77 -1.32 1.44
N TYR A 107 -4.97 -0.76 1.50
CA TYR A 107 -5.41 0.37 0.68
C TYR A 107 -5.70 1.57 1.57
N ALA A 108 -5.11 2.73 1.28
CA ALA A 108 -5.40 3.99 1.96
C ALA A 108 -5.85 5.06 0.97
N PHE A 109 -6.76 5.94 1.42
CA PHE A 109 -7.45 6.89 0.56
C PHE A 109 -7.32 8.33 1.07
N LEU A 110 -6.50 9.14 0.41
CA LEU A 110 -6.21 10.53 0.78
C LEU A 110 -6.65 11.47 -0.35
N ASP A 111 -7.76 12.17 -0.17
CA ASP A 111 -8.40 12.96 -1.23
C ASP A 111 -8.62 12.10 -2.49
N ASN A 112 -8.15 12.51 -3.67
CA ASN A 112 -8.22 11.74 -4.91
C ASN A 112 -7.07 10.73 -5.10
N VAL A 113 -6.24 10.52 -4.08
CA VAL A 113 -5.10 9.62 -4.10
C VAL A 113 -5.45 8.31 -3.39
N TRP A 114 -5.24 7.21 -4.09
CA TRP A 114 -5.28 5.86 -3.56
C TRP A 114 -3.86 5.30 -3.44
N ILE A 115 -3.51 4.83 -2.25
CA ILE A 115 -2.24 4.17 -1.96
C ILE A 115 -2.53 2.68 -1.81
N ALA A 116 -1.88 1.84 -2.62
CA ALA A 116 -1.95 0.39 -2.50
C ALA A 116 -0.59 -0.16 -2.05
N LEU A 117 -0.60 -0.98 -1.00
CA LEU A 117 0.60 -1.56 -0.40
C LEU A 117 0.44 -3.08 -0.31
N VAL A 118 1.43 -3.82 -0.78
CA VAL A 118 1.49 -5.29 -0.71
C VAL A 118 2.66 -5.70 0.18
N HIS A 119 2.42 -6.68 1.06
CA HIS A 119 3.23 -6.93 2.25
C HIS A 119 3.37 -5.65 3.09
N GLY A 120 2.23 -4.97 3.27
CA GLY A 120 2.12 -3.75 4.06
C GLY A 120 1.94 -4.02 5.55
N SER A 121 2.14 -2.98 6.34
CA SER A 121 1.73 -2.93 7.75
C SER A 121 1.06 -1.60 8.06
N ASP A 122 0.28 -1.55 9.15
CA ASP A 122 -0.31 -0.32 9.68
C ASP A 122 0.74 0.77 9.94
N GLU A 123 1.94 0.40 10.36
CA GLU A 123 3.04 1.34 10.62
C GLU A 123 3.57 1.95 9.32
N MET A 124 3.78 1.13 8.27
CA MET A 124 4.23 1.64 6.97
C MET A 124 3.20 2.56 6.34
N ILE A 125 1.92 2.17 6.36
CA ILE A 125 0.88 2.99 5.73
C ILE A 125 0.69 4.30 6.50
N ALA A 126 0.79 4.29 7.83
CA ALA A 126 0.75 5.50 8.64
C ALA A 126 1.90 6.46 8.30
N ASP A 127 3.13 5.95 8.20
CA ASP A 127 4.30 6.75 7.83
C ASP A 127 4.20 7.31 6.40
N THR A 128 3.68 6.51 5.46
CA THR A 128 3.40 6.97 4.09
C THR A 128 2.35 8.09 4.08
N ILE A 129 1.24 7.94 4.83
CA ILE A 129 0.21 8.98 4.95
C ILE A 129 0.81 10.26 5.52
N GLU A 130 1.56 10.17 6.62
CA GLU A 130 2.18 11.33 7.27
C GLU A 130 3.17 12.03 6.35
N THR A 131 4.00 11.28 5.64
CA THR A 131 4.96 11.80 4.67
C THR A 131 4.27 12.52 3.52
N LEU A 132 3.20 11.94 2.97
CA LEU A 132 2.43 12.54 1.88
C LEU A 132 1.72 13.83 2.31
N MET A 133 1.09 13.83 3.50
CA MET A 133 0.46 15.02 4.07
C MET A 133 1.47 16.12 4.39
N ALA A 134 2.66 15.77 4.89
CA ALA A 134 3.72 16.73 5.16
C ALA A 134 4.30 17.34 3.89
N ALA A 135 4.49 16.54 2.83
CA ALA A 135 4.95 17.00 1.52
C ALA A 135 3.88 17.84 0.80
N ASN A 136 2.60 17.58 1.07
CA ASN A 136 1.48 18.24 0.41
C ASN A 136 0.48 18.78 1.46
N PRO A 137 0.72 19.97 2.05
CA PRO A 137 -0.12 20.53 3.11
C PRO A 137 -1.58 20.83 2.72
N GLY A 138 -1.92 20.69 1.43
CA GLY A 138 -3.30 20.78 0.92
C GLY A 138 -4.05 19.46 0.90
N LEU A 139 -3.37 18.31 1.05
CA LEU A 139 -3.98 17.00 1.23
C LEU A 139 -4.46 16.86 2.68
N GLY A 140 -5.72 16.48 2.87
CA GLY A 140 -6.31 16.26 4.18
C GLY A 140 -7.40 15.20 4.14
N ALA A 141 -7.70 14.61 5.30
CA ALA A 141 -8.85 13.73 5.47
C ALA A 141 -10.13 14.54 5.28
N SER A 142 -10.80 14.38 4.14
CA SER A 142 -12.12 14.95 3.85
C SER A 142 -13.24 14.09 4.40
#